data_AF-A0A840ALQ0-F1
#
_entry.id   AF-A0A840ALQ0-F1
#
_cell.length_a   1.000
_cell.length_b   1.000
_cell.length_c   1.000
_cell.angle_alpha   90.00
_cell.angle_beta   90.00
_cell.angle_gamma   90.00
#
_symmetry.space_group_name_H-M   'P 1'
#
loop_
_entity.id
_entity.type
_entity.pdbx_description
1 polymer ?
#
loop_
_entity_poly.entity_id
_entity_poly.type
_entity_poly.pdbx_seq_one_letter_code
_entity_poly.pdbx_strand_id
1 'polypeptide(L)'
;MDANTIALKLVLDAVAEPTEIGTVMDRLRLQKAIYLIQASGVNLGYSYSWYVRGPYSTNLTKDYYRLSDELRSSASEVEQYNLSPGLNTGLAKAKDILNKPSGVGLGVPNWYELLASIHYLMTYSRLDFGKMKELLSAEKPHLRDFIDVGYNRLRQCGYLS
;
A
#
# COMPACT_ATOMS: atom_id res chain seq x y z
N MET A 1 -12.01 -17.37 -10.32
CA MET A 1 -11.34 -16.63 -9.20
C MET A 1 -12.39 -16.32 -8.14
N ASP A 2 -12.02 -16.14 -6.86
CA ASP A 2 -12.98 -15.72 -5.82
C ASP A 2 -13.22 -14.19 -5.83
N ALA A 3 -14.28 -13.71 -5.16
CA ALA A 3 -14.63 -12.28 -5.18
C ALA A 3 -13.52 -11.36 -4.63
N ASN A 4 -12.74 -11.83 -3.65
CA ASN A 4 -11.69 -11.04 -3.01
C ASN A 4 -10.48 -10.88 -3.94
N THR A 5 -10.06 -11.98 -4.58
CA THR A 5 -8.96 -12.02 -5.55
C THR A 5 -9.30 -11.25 -6.83
N ILE A 6 -10.56 -11.29 -7.28
CA ILE A 6 -11.05 -10.44 -8.39
C ILE A 6 -10.95 -8.96 -8.01
N ALA A 7 -11.49 -8.57 -6.84
CA ALA A 7 -11.45 -7.18 -6.40
C ALA A 7 -10.01 -6.67 -6.23
N LEU A 8 -9.14 -7.49 -5.65
CA LEU A 8 -7.72 -7.20 -5.50
C LEU A 8 -7.05 -6.97 -6.86
N LYS A 9 -7.28 -7.86 -7.83
CA LYS A 9 -6.73 -7.74 -9.18
C LYS A 9 -7.21 -6.47 -9.90
N LEU A 10 -8.52 -6.21 -9.88
CA LEU A 10 -9.11 -5.03 -10.51
C LEU A 10 -8.53 -3.73 -9.95
N VAL A 11 -8.38 -3.64 -8.62
CA VAL A 11 -7.84 -2.45 -7.97
C VAL A 11 -6.37 -2.25 -8.31
N LEU A 12 -5.56 -3.31 -8.29
CA LEU A 12 -4.15 -3.27 -8.67
C LEU A 12 -3.99 -2.81 -10.13
N ASP A 13 -4.77 -3.38 -11.05
CA ASP A 13 -4.77 -2.98 -12.46
C ASP A 13 -5.17 -1.52 -12.63
N ALA A 14 -6.22 -1.09 -11.93
CA ALA A 14 -6.71 0.28 -12.01
C ALA A 14 -5.63 1.27 -11.60
N VAL A 15 -4.77 0.94 -10.63
CA VAL A 15 -3.67 1.83 -10.19
C VAL A 15 -2.33 1.52 -10.86
N ALA A 16 -2.30 0.60 -11.82
CA ALA A 16 -1.09 0.12 -12.50
C ALA A 16 -0.03 -0.45 -11.54
N GLU A 17 -0.48 -1.08 -10.44
CA GLU A 17 0.41 -1.70 -9.45
C GLU A 17 0.63 -3.18 -9.79
N PRO A 18 1.88 -3.67 -9.84
CA PRO A 18 2.15 -5.04 -10.26
C PRO A 18 1.65 -6.11 -9.27
N THR A 19 1.32 -7.31 -9.75
CA THR A 19 0.74 -8.40 -8.93
C THR A 19 1.76 -9.44 -8.46
N GLU A 20 3.02 -9.32 -8.90
CA GLU A 20 4.07 -10.28 -8.62
C GLU A 20 4.41 -10.30 -7.13
N ILE A 21 4.75 -11.49 -6.64
CA ILE A 21 5.09 -11.76 -5.23
C ILE A 21 6.35 -12.64 -5.07
N GLY A 22 7.16 -12.72 -6.13
CA GLY A 22 8.30 -13.65 -6.24
C GLY A 22 9.37 -13.43 -5.17
N THR A 23 9.59 -12.18 -4.77
CA THR A 23 10.58 -11.80 -3.76
C THR A 23 9.93 -11.28 -2.48
N VAL A 24 10.72 -11.22 -1.40
CA VAL A 24 10.31 -10.56 -0.14
C VAL A 24 9.94 -9.09 -0.38
N MET A 25 10.65 -8.43 -1.30
CA MET A 25 10.41 -7.03 -1.63
C MET A 25 9.11 -6.82 -2.39
N ASP A 26 8.73 -7.78 -3.24
CA ASP A 26 7.44 -7.73 -3.95
C ASP A 26 6.27 -7.86 -2.97
N ARG A 27 6.38 -8.80 -2.02
CA ARG A 27 5.35 -8.98 -0.98
C ARG A 27 5.25 -7.78 -0.05
N LEU A 28 6.38 -7.18 0.29
CA LEU A 28 6.41 -5.93 1.04
C LEU A 28 5.70 -4.82 0.27
N ARG A 29 6.08 -4.59 -1.00
CA ARG A 29 5.46 -3.60 -1.88
C ARG A 29 3.93 -3.76 -1.88
N LEU A 30 3.45 -4.98 -2.12
CA LEU A 30 2.01 -5.25 -2.23
C LEU A 30 1.26 -5.02 -0.91
N GLN A 31 1.83 -5.44 0.23
CA GLN A 31 1.28 -5.16 1.55
C GLN A 31 1.10 -3.65 1.80
N LYS A 32 2.08 -2.84 1.38
CA LYS A 32 2.03 -1.39 1.60
C LYS A 32 1.18 -0.66 0.57
N ALA A 33 1.20 -1.10 -0.68
CA ALA A 33 0.37 -0.53 -1.73
C ALA A 33 -1.12 -0.67 -1.38
N ILE A 34 -1.57 -1.88 -1.02
CA ILE A 34 -2.98 -2.11 -0.66
C ILE A 34 -3.38 -1.36 0.61
N TYR A 35 -2.49 -1.24 1.59
CA TYR A 35 -2.74 -0.40 2.76
C TYR A 35 -3.02 1.06 2.36
N LEU A 36 -2.15 1.63 1.52
CA LEU A 36 -2.29 3.01 1.04
C LEU A 36 -3.55 3.20 0.18
N ILE A 37 -3.89 2.21 -0.66
CA ILE A 37 -5.13 2.21 -1.44
C ILE A 37 -6.36 2.21 -0.52
N GLN A 38 -6.39 1.43 0.56
CA GLN A 38 -7.52 1.51 1.50
C GLN A 38 -7.56 2.84 2.25
N ALA A 39 -6.40 3.39 2.62
CA ALA A 39 -6.30 4.71 3.24
C ALA A 39 -6.73 5.85 2.30
N SER A 40 -6.80 5.60 0.99
CA SER A 40 -7.34 6.55 0.01
C SER A 40 -8.87 6.58 -0.05
N GLY A 41 -9.54 5.62 0.61
CA GLY A 41 -10.99 5.43 0.59
C GLY A 41 -11.46 4.22 -0.24
N VAL A 42 -10.56 3.47 -0.87
CA VAL A 42 -10.91 2.24 -1.61
C VAL A 42 -10.88 1.05 -0.66
N ASN A 43 -11.96 0.84 0.09
CA ASN A 43 -12.03 -0.22 1.10
C ASN A 43 -12.13 -1.62 0.47
N LEU A 44 -11.12 -2.46 0.69
CA LEU A 44 -11.07 -3.87 0.27
C LEU A 44 -11.34 -4.84 1.43
N GLY A 45 -11.65 -4.33 2.63
CA GLY A 45 -11.98 -5.14 3.80
C GLY A 45 -10.77 -5.70 4.56
N TYR A 46 -9.54 -5.33 4.20
CA TYR A 46 -8.34 -5.78 4.89
C TYR A 46 -8.13 -4.99 6.18
N SER A 47 -7.93 -5.70 7.30
CA SER A 47 -7.49 -5.10 8.56
C SER A 47 -5.97 -5.18 8.70
N TYR A 48 -5.38 -4.20 9.38
CA TYR A 48 -3.92 -4.05 9.53
C TYR A 48 -3.52 -3.88 11.00
N SER A 49 -2.44 -4.53 11.38
CA SER A 49 -1.74 -4.33 12.65
C SER A 49 -0.29 -3.88 12.41
N TRP A 50 0.31 -3.22 13.41
CA TRP A 50 1.74 -2.89 13.37
C TRP A 50 2.60 -4.16 13.41
N TYR A 51 3.58 -4.25 12.52
CA TYR A 51 4.53 -5.35 12.46
C TYR A 51 5.94 -4.81 12.13
N VAL A 52 6.94 -5.70 12.04
CA VAL A 52 8.37 -5.35 11.85
C VAL A 52 8.60 -4.31 10.75
N ARG A 53 7.91 -4.45 9.61
CA ARG A 53 8.03 -3.56 8.44
C ARG A 53 6.87 -2.55 8.35
N GLY A 54 6.21 -2.21 9.46
CA GLY A 54 5.03 -1.35 9.52
C GLY A 54 3.70 -2.10 9.36
N PRO A 55 2.61 -1.46 8.88
CA PRO A 55 1.27 -2.07 8.85
C PRO A 55 1.20 -3.34 7.98
N TYR A 56 0.68 -4.43 8.53
CA TYR A 56 0.63 -5.73 7.84
C TYR A 56 -0.75 -6.38 7.99
N SER A 57 -1.22 -7.03 6.91
CA SER A 57 -2.47 -7.78 6.91
C SER A 57 -2.25 -9.24 6.53
N THR A 58 -2.52 -10.16 7.47
CA THR A 58 -2.45 -11.60 7.23
C THR A 58 -3.49 -12.07 6.21
N ASN A 59 -4.68 -11.45 6.19
CA ASN A 59 -5.72 -11.79 5.22
C ASN A 59 -5.30 -11.40 3.80
N LEU A 60 -4.72 -10.20 3.62
CA LEU A 60 -4.14 -9.81 2.34
C LEU A 60 -3.04 -10.78 1.89
N THR A 61 -2.21 -11.27 2.82
CA THR A 61 -1.21 -12.29 2.48
C THR A 61 -1.82 -13.54 1.88
N LYS A 62 -2.88 -14.07 2.48
CA LYS A 62 -3.58 -15.24 1.93
C LYS A 62 -4.11 -14.95 0.52
N ASP A 63 -4.69 -13.77 0.32
CA ASP A 63 -5.35 -13.41 -0.93
C ASP A 63 -4.37 -13.14 -2.07
N TYR A 64 -3.24 -12.45 -1.84
CA TYR A 64 -2.27 -12.26 -2.94
C TYR A 64 -1.55 -13.55 -3.32
N TYR A 65 -1.36 -14.50 -2.39
CA TYR A 65 -0.81 -15.82 -2.74
C TYR A 65 -1.82 -16.60 -3.58
N ARG A 66 -3.10 -16.61 -3.18
CA ARG A 66 -4.17 -17.22 -3.98
C ARG A 66 -4.25 -16.59 -5.37
N LEU A 67 -4.25 -15.25 -5.46
CA LEU A 67 -4.25 -14.52 -6.72
C LEU A 67 -3.07 -14.94 -7.61
N SER A 68 -1.86 -15.02 -7.05
CA SER A 68 -0.69 -15.46 -7.81
C SER A 68 -0.79 -16.89 -8.33
N ASP A 69 -1.43 -17.80 -7.58
CA ASP A 69 -1.63 -19.19 -8.01
C ASP A 69 -2.72 -19.29 -9.09
N GLU A 70 -3.83 -18.55 -8.94
CA GLU A 70 -4.90 -18.47 -9.93
C GLU A 70 -4.41 -17.91 -11.27
N LEU A 71 -3.61 -16.83 -11.25
CA LEU A 71 -3.04 -16.24 -12.47
C LEU A 71 -2.08 -17.17 -13.22
N ARG A 72 -1.46 -18.15 -12.54
CA ARG A 72 -0.62 -19.17 -13.19
C ARG A 72 -1.44 -20.32 -13.79
N SER A 73 -2.64 -20.55 -13.28
CA SER A 73 -3.41 -21.78 -13.51
C SER A 73 -4.54 -21.62 -14.54
N SER A 74 -5.01 -20.40 -14.82
CA SER A 74 -6.10 -20.16 -15.79
C SER A 74 -6.09 -18.73 -16.36
N ALA A 75 -6.76 -18.54 -17.51
CA ALA A 75 -7.11 -17.20 -17.99
C ALA A 75 -8.05 -16.52 -16.99
N SER A 76 -7.77 -15.25 -16.64
CA SER A 76 -8.48 -14.55 -15.58
C SER A 76 -9.92 -14.21 -15.96
N GLU A 77 -10.91 -14.59 -15.14
CA GLU A 77 -12.33 -14.23 -15.31
C GLU A 77 -12.64 -12.76 -14.98
N VAL A 78 -11.61 -11.93 -14.78
CA VAL A 78 -11.69 -10.55 -14.30
C VAL A 78 -12.41 -9.64 -15.29
N GLU A 79 -12.39 -9.96 -16.59
CA GLU A 79 -12.99 -9.16 -17.66
C GLU A 79 -14.51 -8.94 -17.52
N GLN A 80 -15.18 -9.79 -16.75
CA GLN A 80 -16.63 -9.70 -16.50
C GLN A 80 -17.00 -8.70 -15.39
N TYR A 81 -16.01 -8.21 -14.65
CA TYR A 81 -16.20 -7.37 -13.47
C TYR A 81 -15.66 -5.96 -13.70
N ASN A 82 -16.35 -4.97 -13.15
CA ASN A 82 -15.93 -3.57 -13.21
C ASN A 82 -15.94 -2.96 -11.81
N LEU A 83 -14.97 -2.08 -11.55
CA LEU A 83 -14.98 -1.29 -10.33
C LEU A 83 -16.15 -0.29 -10.35
N SER A 84 -16.78 -0.10 -9.20
CA SER A 84 -17.84 0.89 -9.05
C SER A 84 -17.29 2.31 -9.33
N PRO A 85 -18.00 3.15 -10.10
CA PRO A 85 -17.61 4.54 -10.34
C PRO A 85 -17.39 5.37 -9.05
N GLY A 86 -18.05 4.99 -7.94
CA GLY A 86 -17.87 5.63 -6.64
C GLY A 86 -16.45 5.53 -6.08
N LEU A 87 -15.63 4.60 -6.60
CA LEU A 87 -14.23 4.43 -6.18
C LEU A 87 -13.27 5.37 -6.90
N ASN A 88 -13.70 6.08 -7.96
CA ASN A 88 -12.82 6.85 -8.84
C ASN A 88 -11.96 7.88 -8.09
N THR A 89 -12.53 8.60 -7.12
CA THR A 89 -11.79 9.57 -6.30
C THR A 89 -10.72 8.90 -5.46
N GLY A 90 -11.04 7.77 -4.82
CA GLY A 90 -10.08 6.99 -4.03
C GLY A 90 -8.99 6.39 -4.90
N LEU A 91 -9.34 5.86 -6.08
CA LEU A 91 -8.39 5.32 -7.05
C LEU A 91 -7.44 6.40 -7.58
N ALA A 92 -7.93 7.59 -7.90
CA ALA A 92 -7.10 8.71 -8.33
C ALA A 92 -6.10 9.12 -7.22
N LYS A 93 -6.58 9.23 -5.98
CA LYS A 93 -5.74 9.51 -4.80
C LYS A 93 -4.71 8.40 -4.52
N ALA A 94 -5.08 7.14 -4.77
CA ALA A 94 -4.17 6.01 -4.65
C ALA A 94 -3.07 6.05 -5.73
N LYS A 95 -3.42 6.32 -7.00
CA LYS A 95 -2.44 6.47 -8.07
C LYS A 95 -1.42 7.56 -7.76
N ASP A 96 -1.88 8.69 -7.22
CA ASP A 96 -0.98 9.79 -6.88
C ASP A 96 0.00 9.37 -5.76
N ILE A 97 -0.46 8.80 -4.65
CA ILE A 97 0.46 8.41 -3.56
C ILE A 97 1.44 7.30 -3.97
N LEU A 98 1.01 6.39 -4.85
CA LEU A 98 1.83 5.28 -5.34
C LEU A 98 2.85 5.73 -6.40
N ASN A 99 2.63 6.87 -7.04
CA ASN A 99 3.60 7.47 -7.95
C ASN A 99 4.80 8.03 -7.17
N LYS A 100 5.85 7.22 -7.06
CA LYS A 100 7.08 7.60 -6.36
C LYS A 100 7.81 8.72 -7.13
N PRO A 101 8.15 9.85 -6.49
CA PRO A 101 8.95 10.88 -7.13
C PRO A 101 10.32 10.35 -7.60
N SER A 102 10.76 10.77 -8.79
CA SER A 102 12.02 10.33 -9.41
C SER A 102 13.26 10.73 -8.61
N GLY A 103 13.24 11.88 -7.92
CA GLY A 103 14.34 12.36 -7.08
C GLY A 103 14.53 11.63 -5.75
N VAL A 104 13.63 10.70 -5.39
CA VAL A 104 13.75 9.92 -4.15
C VAL A 104 14.55 8.64 -4.40
N GLY A 105 15.74 8.57 -3.79
CA GLY A 105 16.69 7.45 -3.89
C GLY A 105 16.27 6.14 -3.22
N LEU A 106 15.02 6.02 -2.75
CA LEU A 106 14.46 4.77 -2.25
C LEU A 106 13.89 3.92 -3.41
N GLY A 107 14.10 2.61 -3.33
CA GLY A 107 13.33 1.65 -4.11
C GLY A 107 11.84 1.71 -3.75
N VAL A 108 10.96 1.40 -4.71
CA VAL A 108 9.50 1.46 -4.56
C VAL A 108 8.99 0.72 -3.29
N PRO A 109 9.44 -0.50 -2.96
CA PRO A 109 8.95 -1.19 -1.76
C PRO A 109 9.27 -0.44 -0.45
N ASN A 110 10.48 0.14 -0.34
CA ASN A 110 10.90 0.91 0.83
C ASN A 110 10.21 2.29 0.89
N TRP A 111 9.92 2.88 -0.27
CA TRP A 111 9.10 4.08 -0.36
C TRP A 111 7.68 3.84 0.17
N TYR A 112 7.04 2.73 -0.24
CA TYR A 112 5.72 2.39 0.29
C TYR A 112 5.77 2.01 1.76
N GLU A 113 6.82 1.31 2.21
CA GLU A 113 7.04 1.05 3.64
C GLU A 113 7.09 2.34 4.45
N LEU A 114 7.81 3.35 3.97
CA LEU A 114 7.89 4.66 4.61
C LEU A 114 6.52 5.32 4.72
N LEU A 115 5.82 5.49 3.59
CA LEU A 115 4.53 6.18 3.55
C LEU A 115 3.49 5.46 4.42
N ALA A 116 3.40 4.14 4.29
CA ALA A 116 2.46 3.34 5.07
C ALA A 116 2.77 3.38 6.57
N SER A 117 4.06 3.36 6.95
CA SER A 117 4.49 3.43 8.35
C SER A 117 4.16 4.79 8.98
N ILE A 118 4.48 5.90 8.30
CA ILE A 118 4.14 7.25 8.76
C ILE A 118 2.63 7.38 8.93
N HIS A 119 1.86 7.04 7.88
CA HIS A 119 0.40 7.14 7.94
C HIS A 119 -0.18 6.29 9.07
N TYR A 120 0.30 5.06 9.27
CA TYR A 120 -0.23 4.19 10.32
C TYR A 120 0.02 4.74 11.72
N LEU A 121 1.24 5.17 12.00
CA LEU A 121 1.61 5.66 13.31
C LEU A 121 0.90 6.97 13.67
N MET A 122 0.71 7.85 12.70
CA MET A 122 0.01 9.12 12.95
C MET A 122 -1.51 8.94 13.02
N THR A 123 -2.09 8.10 12.17
CA THR A 123 -3.56 7.95 12.08
C THR A 123 -4.11 6.97 13.12
N TYR A 124 -3.46 5.81 13.32
CA TYR A 124 -3.98 4.75 14.20
C TYR A 124 -3.28 4.72 15.55
N SER A 125 -1.95 4.87 15.59
CA SER A 125 -1.21 4.98 16.86
C SER A 125 -1.26 6.38 17.47
N ARG A 126 -1.81 7.37 16.74
CA ARG A 126 -2.01 8.76 17.17
C ARG A 126 -0.73 9.44 17.67
N LEU A 127 0.40 9.09 17.09
CA LEU A 127 1.66 9.75 17.37
C LEU A 127 1.71 11.12 16.69
N ASP A 128 2.26 12.11 17.39
CA ASP A 128 2.67 13.35 16.75
C ASP A 128 3.89 13.14 15.85
N PHE A 129 4.19 14.12 14.99
CA PHE A 129 5.28 14.02 14.03
C PHE A 129 6.65 13.79 14.68
N GLY A 130 6.90 14.40 15.85
CA GLY A 130 8.17 14.26 16.58
C GLY A 130 8.40 12.83 17.06
N LYS A 131 7.41 12.26 17.77
CA LYS A 131 7.46 10.88 18.26
C LYS A 131 7.48 9.85 17.12
N MET A 132 6.69 10.09 16.07
CA MET A 132 6.69 9.25 14.89
C MET A 132 8.08 9.24 14.23
N LYS A 133 8.70 10.41 14.06
CA LYS A 133 10.03 10.54 13.46
C LYS A 133 11.10 9.87 14.31
N GLU A 134 11.06 10.05 15.63
CA GLU A 134 11.98 9.38 16.57
C GLU A 134 11.87 7.86 16.45
N LEU A 135 10.65 7.32 16.55
CA LEU A 135 10.39 5.88 16.46
C LEU A 135 10.85 5.31 15.11
N LEU A 136 10.45 5.92 13.98
CA LEU A 136 10.87 5.44 12.67
C LEU A 136 12.38 5.49 12.47
N SER A 137 13.03 6.56 12.97
CA SER A 137 14.48 6.73 12.84
C SER A 137 15.26 5.68 13.62
N ALA A 138 14.71 5.21 14.74
CA ALA A 138 15.29 4.16 15.57
C ALA A 138 15.04 2.76 14.97
N GLU A 139 13.78 2.44 14.63
CA GLU A 139 13.41 1.11 14.13
C GLU A 139 13.83 0.85 12.69
N LYS A 140 13.83 1.89 11.85
CA LYS A 140 14.04 1.78 10.39
C LYS A 140 15.10 2.78 9.92
N PRO A 141 16.38 2.61 10.32
CA PRO A 141 17.45 3.56 9.98
C PRO A 141 17.59 3.82 8.49
N HIS A 142 17.33 2.82 7.63
CA HIS A 142 17.38 2.92 6.17
C HIS A 142 16.31 3.86 5.56
N LEU A 143 15.32 4.30 6.34
CA LEU A 143 14.28 5.24 5.91
C LEU A 143 14.47 6.65 6.48
N ARG A 144 15.39 6.81 7.44
CA ARG A 144 15.53 8.01 8.28
C ARG A 144 15.61 9.30 7.47
N ASP A 145 16.48 9.31 6.46
CA ASP A 145 16.78 10.50 5.67
C ASP A 145 15.60 10.92 4.76
N PHE A 146 14.59 10.07 4.63
CA PHE A 146 13.43 10.29 3.77
C PHE A 146 12.15 10.63 4.55
N ILE A 147 12.16 10.60 5.90
CA ILE A 147 10.96 10.78 6.72
C ILE A 147 10.24 12.10 6.42
N ASP A 148 10.96 13.21 6.38
CA ASP A 148 10.37 14.53 6.10
C ASP A 148 9.75 14.57 4.69
N VAL A 149 10.42 13.96 3.70
CA VAL A 149 9.93 13.88 2.31
C VAL A 149 8.67 13.02 2.23
N GLY A 150 8.65 11.86 2.88
CA GLY A 150 7.49 10.97 2.94
C GLY A 150 6.29 11.60 3.65
N TYR A 151 6.53 12.30 4.77
CA TYR A 151 5.50 13.03 5.50
C TYR A 151 4.89 14.15 4.65
N ASN A 152 5.72 14.96 3.99
CA ASN A 152 5.24 16.01 3.09
C ASN A 152 4.45 15.43 1.92
N ARG A 153 4.88 14.29 1.35
CA ARG A 153 4.11 13.61 0.29
C ARG A 153 2.72 13.20 0.77
N LEU A 154 2.60 12.60 1.95
CA LEU A 154 1.30 12.20 2.51
C LEU A 154 0.36 13.40 2.69
N ARG A 155 0.88 14.56 3.14
CA ARG A 155 0.09 15.79 3.25
C ARG A 155 -0.35 16.33 1.89
N GLN A 156 0.57 16.39 0.93
CA GLN A 156 0.27 16.82 -0.45
C GLN A 156 -0.82 15.95 -1.10
N CYS A 157 -0.78 14.64 -0.88
CA CYS A 157 -1.78 13.70 -1.39
C CYS A 157 -3.03 13.61 -0.50
N GLY A 158 -3.15 14.40 0.57
CA GLY A 158 -4.32 14.47 1.45
C GLY A 158 -4.55 13.25 2.36
N TYR A 159 -3.50 12.51 2.71
CA TYR A 159 -3.56 11.39 3.67
C TYR A 159 -3.39 11.85 5.13
N LEU A 160 -2.76 13.01 5.32
CA LEU A 160 -2.55 13.64 6.62
C LEU A 160 -2.95 15.11 6.53
N SER A 161 -3.41 15.67 7.65
CA SER A 161 -3.72 17.10 7.81
C SER A 161 -2.46 17.95 8.02
#